data_AF-A0A9P9KAD8-F1
#
_entry.id   AF-A0A9P9KAD8-F1
#
_cell.length_a   1.000
_cell.length_b   1.000
_cell.length_c   1.000
_cell.angle_alpha   90.00
_cell.angle_beta   90.00
_cell.angle_gamma   90.00
#
_symmetry.space_group_name_H-M   'P 1'
#
loop_
_entity.id
_entity.type
_entity.pdbx_description
1 polymer ?
#
loop_
_entity_poly.entity_id
_entity_poly.type
_entity_poly.pdbx_seq_one_letter_code
_entity_poly.pdbx_strand_id
1 'polypeptide(L)'
;MVKIDETFLNKAVKKGLDSLRAGEHLDLQDPDEIGKFIFGILASGLGIEEYHLETLKDKLVGLEAAISDFSVLVKKFDEGKDVTTLLLGYYTSLHQTMRVSMREFTSPKYGVASLPWFALAATMHLKLLGDGIQHGRKWGFTVDEVQFLQETFDNLMKETAAVSHAEIASRHKLFLQNLTGDGSKMSDVPTETLEQWKAVHSDLSAMDEDDVPSLDNMSYVTYAKKTYELGPSHGATFRATMQYDADMTIHVLSYADFWPYLSGKPLTDEALANLDREIFASRGRYDLWLGSHSWWGEPFSVVKRGDNDQITAVYVGGISNVELLQMKYSEDWGAAYGSTGVDPASTTDIEAGDYLSWVDVWFGQKLGCVQFWLNTGSMLREQGRAMNGGTKGLLWYADHQVTSVYGINYESHPPSGLEGIIVGFRSLFLRTD
;
A
#
# COMPACT_ATOMS: atom_id res chain seq x y z
N MET A 1 13.86 -11.31 -14.89
CA MET A 1 12.97 -12.20 -14.13
C MET A 1 13.05 -11.77 -12.66
N VAL A 2 12.19 -10.85 -12.24
CA VAL A 2 12.18 -10.35 -10.85
C VAL A 2 11.47 -11.42 -10.00
N LYS A 3 12.23 -12.17 -9.21
CA LYS A 3 11.66 -13.03 -8.17
C LYS A 3 11.22 -12.12 -7.03
N ILE A 4 9.91 -11.99 -6.81
CA ILE A 4 9.41 -11.45 -5.55
C ILE A 4 9.86 -12.44 -4.47
N ASP A 5 10.68 -11.96 -3.56
CA ASP A 5 11.25 -12.76 -2.47
C ASP A 5 10.11 -13.23 -1.55
N GLU A 6 9.90 -14.55 -1.44
CA GLU A 6 8.99 -15.15 -0.45
C GLU A 6 9.28 -14.62 0.96
N THR A 7 10.53 -14.24 1.23
CA THR A 7 10.93 -13.61 2.49
C THR A 7 10.27 -12.25 2.67
N PHE A 8 10.06 -11.46 1.60
CA PHE A 8 9.39 -10.16 1.69
C PHE A 8 7.91 -10.30 2.01
N LEU A 9 7.19 -11.19 1.32
CA LEU A 9 5.77 -11.48 1.57
C LEU A 9 5.55 -12.07 2.97
N ASN A 10 6.35 -13.07 3.35
CA ASN A 10 6.27 -13.65 4.70
C ASN A 10 6.67 -12.67 5.80
N LYS A 11 7.63 -11.77 5.53
CA LYS A 11 8.02 -10.72 6.49
C LYS A 11 6.96 -9.63 6.60
N ALA A 12 6.32 -9.23 5.51
CA ALA A 12 5.22 -8.26 5.52
C ALA A 12 3.98 -8.79 6.27
N VAL A 13 3.63 -10.06 6.05
CA VAL A 13 2.48 -10.72 6.69
C VAL A 13 2.77 -10.99 8.18
N LYS A 14 3.90 -11.61 8.50
CA LYS A 14 4.32 -11.87 9.89
C LYS A 14 4.44 -10.58 10.71
N LYS A 15 4.99 -9.51 10.11
CA LYS A 15 5.11 -8.20 10.76
C LYS A 15 3.75 -7.53 10.97
N GLY A 16 2.79 -7.74 10.06
CA GLY A 16 1.39 -7.33 10.24
C GLY A 16 0.72 -8.03 11.42
N LEU A 17 1.08 -9.29 11.70
CA LEU A 17 0.49 -10.10 12.76
C LEU A 17 1.15 -9.96 14.13
N ASP A 18 2.48 -9.84 14.19
CA ASP A 18 3.23 -9.56 15.42
C ASP A 18 2.81 -8.20 16.01
N SER A 19 2.42 -7.26 15.15
CA SER A 19 1.86 -5.95 15.47
C SER A 19 0.46 -5.99 16.09
N LEU A 20 -0.37 -6.95 15.67
CA LEU A 20 -1.75 -7.10 16.14
C LEU A 20 -1.84 -7.90 17.45
N ARG A 21 -0.86 -8.77 17.72
CA ARG A 21 -0.79 -9.64 18.91
C ARG A 21 -0.27 -8.95 20.17
N ALA A 22 0.42 -7.81 20.06
CA ALA A 22 1.19 -7.25 21.18
C ALA A 22 0.39 -6.40 22.19
N GLY A 23 -0.77 -5.83 21.83
CA GLY A 23 -1.74 -5.26 22.80
C GLY A 23 -1.25 -4.28 23.87
N GLU A 24 -0.03 -3.73 23.80
CA GLU A 24 0.60 -2.94 24.87
C GLU A 24 1.23 -1.63 24.35
N HIS A 25 1.40 -0.68 25.29
CA HIS A 25 1.72 0.75 25.10
C HIS A 25 2.93 1.05 24.19
N LEU A 26 2.70 1.98 23.24
CA LEU A 26 3.62 2.51 22.23
C LEU A 26 4.97 2.99 22.81
N ASP A 27 6.07 2.47 22.26
CA ASP A 27 7.41 3.06 22.38
C ASP A 27 7.84 3.62 21.01
N LEU A 28 8.02 4.94 20.95
CA LEU A 28 8.09 5.76 19.73
C LEU A 28 9.48 5.75 19.03
N GLN A 29 10.26 4.68 19.17
CA GLN A 29 11.64 4.61 18.65
C GLN A 29 11.88 3.51 17.61
N ASP A 30 10.86 2.74 17.21
CA ASP A 30 11.00 1.65 16.23
C ASP A 30 10.26 1.96 14.90
N PRO A 31 10.94 2.06 13.75
CA PRO A 31 10.34 2.18 12.42
C PRO A 31 9.36 1.05 12.06
N ASP A 32 9.41 -0.08 12.78
CA ASP A 32 8.47 -1.20 12.65
C ASP A 32 7.10 -0.92 13.30
N GLU A 33 6.96 0.15 14.10
CA GLU A 33 5.70 0.59 14.70
C GLU A 33 4.83 1.46 13.77
N ILE A 34 5.32 1.90 12.62
CA ILE A 34 4.61 2.88 11.77
C ILE A 34 3.45 2.23 10.99
N GLY A 35 3.57 0.95 10.64
CA GLY A 35 2.43 0.14 10.21
C GLY A 35 1.37 0.03 11.32
N LYS A 36 1.80 -0.17 12.58
CA LYS A 36 0.91 -0.24 13.76
C LYS A 36 0.17 1.08 13.98
N PHE A 37 0.84 2.20 13.76
CA PHE A 37 0.29 3.55 13.90
C PHE A 37 -0.76 3.87 12.82
N ILE A 38 -0.53 3.49 11.55
CA ILE A 38 -1.47 3.71 10.43
C ILE A 38 -2.72 2.81 10.57
N PHE A 39 -2.55 1.53 10.91
CA PHE A 39 -3.69 0.60 11.13
C PHE A 39 -4.50 0.94 12.39
N GLY A 40 -3.86 1.46 13.44
CA GLY A 40 -4.53 1.93 14.65
C GLY A 40 -5.28 3.26 14.46
N ILE A 41 -4.73 4.20 13.70
CA ILE A 41 -5.36 5.51 13.42
C ILE A 41 -6.51 5.37 12.42
N LEU A 42 -6.41 4.50 11.40
CA LEU A 42 -7.50 4.25 10.47
C LEU A 42 -8.67 3.52 11.15
N ALA A 43 -8.41 2.53 12.02
CA ALA A 43 -9.46 1.84 12.77
C ALA A 43 -10.14 2.74 13.81
N SER A 44 -9.38 3.58 14.53
CA SER A 44 -9.92 4.49 15.56
C SER A 44 -10.54 5.78 14.99
N GLY A 45 -10.08 6.25 13.84
CA GLY A 45 -10.60 7.46 13.17
C GLY A 45 -11.82 7.21 12.27
N LEU A 46 -11.98 6.00 11.73
CA LEU A 46 -13.07 5.67 10.79
C LEU A 46 -14.24 4.90 11.42
N GLY A 47 -14.20 4.68 12.74
CA GLY A 47 -15.32 4.14 13.49
C GLY A 47 -15.70 2.72 13.12
N ILE A 48 -14.73 1.86 12.79
CA ILE A 48 -14.98 0.43 12.61
C ILE A 48 -15.40 -0.14 13.97
N GLU A 49 -16.56 -0.79 14.02
CA GLU A 49 -17.00 -1.49 15.23
C GLU A 49 -16.02 -2.61 15.58
N GLU A 50 -15.67 -2.72 16.86
CA GLU A 50 -14.67 -3.67 17.38
C GLU A 50 -14.92 -5.11 16.92
N TYR A 51 -16.19 -5.54 16.91
CA TYR A 51 -16.58 -6.86 16.38
C TYR A 51 -16.16 -7.08 14.91
N HIS A 52 -16.33 -6.08 14.05
CA HIS A 52 -15.94 -6.19 12.65
C HIS A 52 -14.41 -6.17 12.51
N LEU A 53 -13.72 -5.37 13.32
CA LEU A 53 -12.26 -5.36 13.35
C LEU A 53 -11.69 -6.73 13.76
N GLU A 54 -12.22 -7.36 14.80
CA GLU A 54 -11.80 -8.72 15.21
C GLU A 54 -12.10 -9.76 14.12
N THR A 55 -13.26 -9.65 13.46
CA THR A 55 -13.60 -10.53 12.33
C THR A 55 -12.55 -10.42 11.19
N LEU A 56 -12.16 -9.20 10.82
CA LEU A 56 -11.13 -8.98 9.79
C LEU A 56 -9.77 -9.53 10.20
N LYS A 57 -9.39 -9.37 11.48
CA LYS A 57 -8.14 -9.92 12.04
C LYS A 57 -8.12 -11.45 11.95
N ASP A 58 -9.18 -12.10 12.42
CA ASP A 58 -9.28 -13.56 12.42
C ASP A 58 -9.18 -14.14 11.01
N LYS A 59 -9.80 -13.47 10.02
CA LYS A 59 -9.67 -13.87 8.61
C LYS A 59 -8.24 -13.77 8.10
N LEU A 60 -7.53 -12.67 8.39
CA LEU A 60 -6.14 -12.50 7.95
C LEU A 60 -5.19 -13.53 8.59
N VAL A 61 -5.36 -13.83 9.89
CA VAL A 61 -4.60 -14.88 10.59
C VAL A 61 -4.84 -16.24 9.92
N GLY A 62 -6.10 -16.58 9.65
CA GLY A 62 -6.45 -17.85 9.00
C GLY A 62 -5.87 -17.97 7.59
N LEU A 63 -5.87 -16.88 6.81
CA LEU A 63 -5.29 -16.83 5.47
C LEU A 63 -3.77 -16.99 5.50
N GLU A 64 -3.07 -16.36 6.45
CA GLU A 64 -1.62 -16.56 6.62
C GLU A 64 -1.29 -18.03 6.86
N ALA A 65 -1.94 -18.66 7.83
CA ALA A 65 -1.69 -20.05 8.17
C ALA A 65 -1.87 -20.95 6.94
N ALA A 66 -2.95 -20.75 6.19
CA ALA A 66 -3.25 -21.52 4.99
C ALA A 66 -2.23 -21.26 3.84
N ILE A 67 -1.74 -20.03 3.67
CA ILE A 67 -0.66 -19.72 2.71
C ILE A 67 0.66 -20.37 3.13
N SER A 68 1.00 -20.34 4.41
CA SER A 68 2.21 -20.97 4.96
C SER A 68 2.19 -22.48 4.69
N ASP A 69 1.07 -23.14 4.98
CA ASP A 69 0.90 -24.57 4.71
C ASP A 69 1.02 -24.90 3.22
N PHE A 70 0.39 -24.10 2.36
CA PHE A 70 0.52 -24.24 0.91
C PHE A 70 1.96 -24.09 0.44
N SER A 71 2.70 -23.10 0.95
CA SER A 71 4.10 -22.86 0.60
C SER A 71 5.01 -24.04 0.99
N VAL A 72 4.77 -24.65 2.15
CA VAL A 72 5.47 -25.87 2.58
C VAL A 72 5.20 -27.03 1.61
N LEU A 73 3.97 -27.17 1.11
CA LEU A 73 3.63 -28.21 0.13
C LEU A 73 4.29 -27.97 -1.23
N VAL A 74 4.32 -26.72 -1.72
CA VAL A 74 5.05 -26.36 -2.95
C VAL A 74 6.51 -26.74 -2.83
N LYS A 75 7.16 -26.41 -1.70
CA LYS A 75 8.57 -26.78 -1.46
C LYS A 75 8.77 -28.29 -1.47
N LYS A 76 7.92 -29.06 -0.78
CA LYS A 76 7.99 -30.53 -0.78
C LYS A 76 7.83 -31.10 -2.19
N PHE A 77 6.93 -30.54 -2.98
CA PHE A 77 6.73 -30.92 -4.38
C PHE A 77 7.97 -30.65 -5.23
N ASP A 78 8.58 -29.48 -5.08
CA ASP A 78 9.81 -29.10 -5.79
C ASP A 78 11.03 -29.94 -5.37
N GLU A 79 11.03 -30.47 -4.15
CA GLU A 79 11.99 -31.48 -3.67
C GLU A 79 11.74 -32.89 -4.24
N GLY A 80 10.71 -33.08 -5.07
CA GLY A 80 10.37 -34.36 -5.70
C GLY A 80 9.55 -35.30 -4.83
N LYS A 81 8.99 -34.82 -3.71
CA LYS A 81 8.06 -35.61 -2.88
C LYS A 81 6.70 -35.68 -3.56
N ASP A 82 6.07 -36.85 -3.53
CA ASP A 82 4.71 -36.99 -4.04
C ASP A 82 3.70 -36.41 -3.06
N VAL A 83 3.43 -35.12 -3.23
CA VAL A 83 2.41 -34.36 -2.47
C VAL A 83 1.37 -33.76 -3.41
N THR A 84 1.26 -34.30 -4.62
CA THR A 84 0.46 -33.73 -5.72
C THR A 84 -0.99 -33.50 -5.31
N THR A 85 -1.68 -34.53 -4.82
CA THR A 85 -3.08 -34.41 -4.41
C THR A 85 -3.26 -33.41 -3.26
N LEU A 86 -2.37 -33.44 -2.27
CA LEU A 86 -2.39 -32.51 -1.14
C LEU A 86 -2.23 -31.07 -1.62
N LEU A 87 -1.26 -30.82 -2.50
CA LEU A 87 -0.99 -29.51 -3.06
C LEU A 87 -2.20 -28.94 -3.82
N LEU A 88 -2.80 -29.75 -4.70
CA LEU A 88 -3.98 -29.31 -5.48
C LEU A 88 -5.21 -29.07 -4.59
N GLY A 89 -5.41 -29.90 -3.57
CA GLY A 89 -6.50 -29.72 -2.62
C GLY A 89 -6.33 -28.49 -1.72
N TYR A 90 -5.12 -28.25 -1.21
CA TYR A 90 -4.79 -27.05 -0.43
C TYR A 90 -4.92 -25.78 -1.27
N TYR A 91 -4.40 -25.79 -2.51
CA TYR A 91 -4.55 -24.67 -3.44
C TYR A 91 -6.02 -24.27 -3.59
N THR A 92 -6.88 -25.27 -3.83
CA THR A 92 -8.29 -25.04 -4.11
C THR A 92 -9.04 -24.57 -2.88
N SER A 93 -8.78 -25.19 -1.72
CA SER A 93 -9.36 -24.76 -0.44
C SER A 93 -8.95 -23.33 -0.10
N LEU A 94 -7.68 -22.99 -0.30
CA LEU A 94 -7.16 -21.64 -0.05
C LEU A 94 -7.80 -20.62 -1.00
N HIS A 95 -7.89 -20.94 -2.29
CA HIS A 95 -8.57 -20.08 -3.27
C HIS A 95 -10.03 -19.83 -2.87
N GLN A 96 -10.75 -20.86 -2.45
CA GLN A 96 -12.13 -20.71 -1.98
C GLN A 96 -12.23 -19.85 -0.72
N THR A 97 -11.37 -20.12 0.27
CA THR A 97 -11.32 -19.36 1.52
C THR A 97 -11.06 -17.89 1.27
N MET A 98 -10.12 -17.56 0.37
CA MET A 98 -9.86 -16.20 -0.08
C MET A 98 -11.13 -15.54 -0.60
N ARG A 99 -11.83 -16.20 -1.53
CA ARG A 99 -13.04 -15.65 -2.14
C ARG A 99 -14.18 -15.38 -1.16
N VAL A 100 -14.39 -16.27 -0.19
CA VAL A 100 -15.37 -16.04 0.87
C VAL A 100 -14.95 -14.85 1.73
N SER A 101 -13.68 -14.81 2.11
CA SER A 101 -13.13 -13.78 3.01
C SER A 101 -13.13 -12.39 2.39
N MET A 102 -13.01 -12.28 1.05
CA MET A 102 -13.03 -10.99 0.34
C MET A 102 -14.27 -10.14 0.66
N ARG A 103 -15.42 -10.76 0.97
CA ARG A 103 -16.67 -10.06 1.30
C ARG A 103 -16.58 -9.24 2.57
N GLU A 104 -15.84 -9.74 3.56
CA GLU A 104 -15.68 -9.06 4.85
C GLU A 104 -14.93 -7.75 4.68
N PHE A 105 -13.95 -7.72 3.78
CA PHE A 105 -13.16 -6.52 3.48
C PHE A 105 -13.92 -5.50 2.62
N THR A 106 -15.09 -5.84 2.09
CA THR A 106 -15.90 -4.97 1.21
C THR A 106 -17.22 -4.53 1.84
N SER A 107 -17.34 -4.51 3.16
CA SER A 107 -18.55 -4.03 3.83
C SER A 107 -18.96 -2.62 3.33
N PRO A 108 -20.23 -2.39 2.90
CA PRO A 108 -20.68 -1.07 2.44
C PRO A 108 -20.46 0.05 3.47
N LYS A 109 -20.50 -0.31 4.76
CA LYS A 109 -20.34 0.63 5.89
C LYS A 109 -18.88 0.98 6.15
N TYR A 110 -17.95 0.06 5.87
CA TYR A 110 -16.54 0.20 6.25
C TYR A 110 -15.57 0.17 5.07
N GLY A 111 -16.05 0.09 3.83
CA GLY A 111 -15.23 -0.17 2.64
C GLY A 111 -14.03 0.77 2.46
N VAL A 112 -14.18 2.06 2.77
CA VAL A 112 -13.07 3.04 2.74
C VAL A 112 -12.03 2.74 3.82
N ALA A 113 -12.49 2.40 5.02
CA ALA A 113 -11.64 2.09 6.17
C ALA A 113 -10.94 0.73 6.03
N SER A 114 -11.62 -0.24 5.41
CA SER A 114 -11.10 -1.58 5.20
C SER A 114 -10.29 -1.75 3.92
N LEU A 115 -10.18 -0.69 3.11
CA LEU A 115 -9.54 -0.75 1.79
C LEU A 115 -8.09 -1.26 1.82
N PRO A 116 -7.23 -0.91 2.79
CA PRO A 116 -5.90 -1.50 2.89
C PRO A 116 -5.92 -3.01 3.15
N TRP A 117 -6.83 -3.50 4.00
CA TRP A 117 -6.97 -4.95 4.25
C TRP A 117 -7.54 -5.67 3.03
N PHE A 118 -8.48 -5.04 2.32
CA PHE A 118 -8.95 -5.52 1.03
C PHE A 118 -7.78 -5.66 0.04
N ALA A 119 -6.95 -4.62 -0.12
CA ALA A 119 -5.84 -4.64 -1.07
C ALA A 119 -4.81 -5.73 -0.73
N LEU A 120 -4.52 -5.95 0.55
CA LEU A 120 -3.66 -7.04 1.00
C LEU A 120 -4.24 -8.41 0.66
N ALA A 121 -5.51 -8.66 1.00
CA ALA A 121 -6.18 -9.93 0.71
C ALA A 121 -6.31 -10.17 -0.80
N ALA A 122 -6.65 -9.14 -1.58
CA ALA A 122 -6.69 -9.18 -3.04
C ALA A 122 -5.33 -9.53 -3.64
N THR A 123 -4.24 -8.94 -3.11
CA THR A 123 -2.87 -9.25 -3.55
C THR A 123 -2.52 -10.71 -3.31
N MET A 124 -2.84 -11.25 -2.13
CA MET A 124 -2.59 -12.66 -1.83
C MET A 124 -3.38 -13.59 -2.76
N HIS A 125 -4.64 -13.27 -2.99
CA HIS A 125 -5.51 -14.06 -3.85
C HIS A 125 -5.05 -14.04 -5.32
N LEU A 126 -4.72 -12.86 -5.86
CA LEU A 126 -4.21 -12.73 -7.23
C LEU A 126 -2.84 -13.38 -7.40
N LYS A 127 -1.98 -13.36 -6.36
CA LYS A 127 -0.71 -14.09 -6.36
C LYS A 127 -0.93 -15.59 -6.44
N LEU A 128 -1.85 -16.14 -5.64
CA LEU A 128 -2.22 -17.55 -5.69
C LEU A 128 -2.71 -17.96 -7.09
N LEU A 129 -3.58 -17.15 -7.69
CA LEU A 129 -4.03 -17.34 -9.08
C LEU A 129 -2.86 -17.32 -10.06
N GLY A 130 -1.98 -16.31 -9.96
CA GLY A 130 -0.77 -16.18 -10.76
C GLY A 130 0.14 -17.40 -10.67
N ASP A 131 0.33 -17.96 -9.47
CA ASP A 131 1.15 -19.15 -9.28
C ASP A 131 0.49 -20.40 -9.90
N GLY A 132 -0.83 -20.54 -9.76
CA GLY A 132 -1.58 -21.59 -10.43
C GLY A 132 -1.52 -21.50 -11.96
N ILE A 133 -1.52 -20.29 -12.51
CA ILE A 133 -1.34 -20.05 -13.96
C ILE A 133 0.06 -20.47 -14.42
N GLN A 134 1.10 -20.02 -13.71
CA GLN A 134 2.50 -20.22 -14.11
C GLN A 134 3.01 -21.64 -13.84
N HIS A 135 2.56 -22.27 -12.75
CA HIS A 135 3.10 -23.53 -12.25
C HIS A 135 2.09 -24.67 -12.23
N GLY A 136 0.80 -24.39 -12.40
CA GLY A 136 -0.28 -25.37 -12.30
C GLY A 136 -0.10 -26.63 -13.12
N ARG A 137 0.38 -26.49 -14.37
CA ARG A 137 0.67 -27.65 -15.24
C ARG A 137 1.72 -28.58 -14.66
N LYS A 138 2.72 -28.02 -13.97
CA LYS A 138 3.76 -28.79 -13.27
C LYS A 138 3.17 -29.49 -12.04
N TRP A 139 2.28 -28.82 -11.32
CA TRP A 139 1.60 -29.35 -10.13
C TRP A 139 0.52 -30.39 -10.43
N GLY A 140 0.12 -30.55 -11.69
CA GLY A 140 -0.88 -31.54 -12.12
C GLY A 140 -2.22 -30.97 -12.54
N PHE A 141 -2.40 -29.64 -12.62
CA PHE A 141 -3.60 -29.06 -13.20
C PHE A 141 -3.74 -29.38 -14.70
N THR A 142 -4.97 -29.60 -15.12
CA THR A 142 -5.35 -29.74 -16.54
C THR A 142 -5.18 -28.41 -17.29
N VAL A 143 -5.24 -28.46 -18.62
CA VAL A 143 -5.18 -27.24 -19.44
C VAL A 143 -6.40 -26.36 -19.14
N ASP A 144 -7.57 -26.99 -19.04
CA ASP A 144 -8.84 -26.32 -18.78
C ASP A 144 -8.86 -25.65 -17.39
N GLU A 145 -8.24 -26.27 -16.38
CA GLU A 145 -8.09 -25.68 -15.05
C GLU A 145 -7.18 -24.46 -15.06
N VAL A 146 -6.02 -24.55 -15.71
CA VAL A 146 -5.11 -23.40 -15.84
C VAL A 146 -5.76 -22.26 -16.64
N GLN A 147 -6.49 -22.59 -17.70
CA GLN A 147 -7.26 -21.61 -18.46
C GLN A 147 -8.34 -20.95 -17.60
N PHE A 148 -9.04 -21.72 -16.78
CA PHE A 148 -10.04 -21.18 -15.86
C PHE A 148 -9.43 -20.25 -14.79
N LEU A 149 -8.23 -20.56 -14.27
CA LEU A 149 -7.50 -19.65 -13.38
C LEU A 149 -7.13 -18.35 -14.09
N GLN A 150 -6.71 -18.43 -15.35
CA GLN A 150 -6.42 -17.25 -16.19
C GLN A 150 -7.67 -16.40 -16.43
N GLU A 151 -8.80 -17.02 -16.81
CA GLU A 151 -10.09 -16.34 -16.98
C GLU A 151 -10.53 -15.65 -15.67
N THR A 152 -10.37 -16.33 -14.53
CA THR A 152 -10.69 -15.78 -13.21
C THR A 152 -9.81 -14.58 -12.88
N PHE A 153 -8.49 -14.70 -13.09
CA PHE A 153 -7.54 -13.63 -12.88
C PHE A 153 -7.87 -12.42 -13.75
N ASP A 154 -8.08 -12.61 -15.06
CA ASP A 154 -8.38 -11.51 -15.98
C ASP A 154 -9.70 -10.82 -15.62
N ASN A 155 -10.72 -11.56 -15.17
CA ASN A 155 -11.98 -10.98 -14.70
C ASN A 155 -11.80 -10.13 -13.43
N LEU A 156 -11.03 -10.60 -12.44
CA LEU A 156 -10.74 -9.86 -11.20
C LEU A 156 -9.84 -8.64 -11.44
N MET A 157 -9.23 -8.52 -12.61
CA MET A 157 -8.36 -7.42 -13.01
C MET A 157 -9.03 -6.37 -13.91
N LYS A 158 -10.23 -6.64 -14.44
CA LYS A 158 -10.84 -5.84 -15.49
C LYS A 158 -11.55 -4.59 -14.93
N GLU A 159 -11.09 -3.40 -15.30
CA GLU A 159 -11.57 -2.12 -14.74
C GLU A 159 -13.06 -1.79 -14.95
N THR A 160 -13.78 -2.48 -15.84
CA THR A 160 -15.15 -2.11 -16.22
C THR A 160 -16.11 -3.29 -16.46
N ALA A 161 -15.72 -4.52 -16.15
CA ALA A 161 -16.58 -5.68 -16.41
C ALA A 161 -17.34 -6.14 -15.18
N ALA A 162 -18.61 -6.49 -15.39
CA ALA A 162 -19.38 -7.26 -14.43
C ALA A 162 -18.74 -8.63 -14.22
N VAL A 163 -18.21 -8.88 -13.01
CA VAL A 163 -17.66 -10.18 -12.63
C VAL A 163 -18.74 -11.03 -11.96
N SER A 164 -19.09 -12.16 -12.57
CA SER A 164 -19.97 -13.15 -11.95
C SER A 164 -19.21 -13.97 -10.90
N HIS A 165 -19.22 -13.50 -9.66
CA HIS A 165 -18.64 -14.25 -8.55
C HIS A 165 -19.39 -15.57 -8.30
N ALA A 166 -20.67 -15.67 -8.62
CA ALA A 166 -21.42 -16.92 -8.50
C ALA A 166 -20.86 -18.01 -9.45
N GLU A 167 -20.62 -17.67 -10.72
CA GLU A 167 -20.12 -18.62 -11.72
C GLU A 167 -18.73 -19.16 -11.38
N ILE A 168 -17.82 -18.29 -10.93
CA ILE A 168 -16.48 -18.69 -10.47
C ILE A 168 -16.59 -19.65 -9.27
N ALA A 169 -17.58 -19.46 -8.38
CA ALA A 169 -17.81 -20.34 -7.23
C ALA A 169 -18.35 -21.70 -7.65
N SER A 170 -19.31 -21.74 -8.57
CA SER A 170 -19.87 -22.99 -9.09
C SER A 170 -18.81 -23.86 -9.77
N ARG A 171 -17.93 -23.28 -10.59
CA ARG A 171 -16.85 -24.04 -11.26
C ARG A 171 -15.82 -24.57 -10.25
N HIS A 172 -15.48 -23.79 -9.22
CA HIS A 172 -14.59 -24.25 -8.13
C HIS A 172 -15.21 -25.33 -7.25
N LYS A 173 -16.52 -25.23 -6.99
CA LYS A 173 -17.27 -26.27 -6.27
C LYS A 173 -17.17 -27.60 -7.00
N LEU A 174 -17.35 -27.59 -8.32
CA LEU A 174 -17.22 -28.78 -9.15
C LEU A 174 -15.80 -29.37 -9.09
N PHE A 175 -14.78 -28.52 -9.09
CA PHE A 175 -13.39 -28.97 -8.97
C PHE A 175 -13.12 -29.67 -7.63
N LEU A 176 -13.53 -29.09 -6.49
CA LEU A 176 -13.40 -29.77 -5.19
C LEU A 176 -14.19 -31.07 -5.12
N GLN A 177 -15.39 -31.10 -5.70
CA GLN A 177 -16.20 -32.33 -5.76
C GLN A 177 -15.50 -33.43 -6.57
N ASN A 178 -14.88 -33.08 -7.70
CA ASN A 178 -14.10 -34.02 -8.49
C ASN A 178 -12.84 -34.49 -7.76
N LEU A 179 -12.17 -33.60 -7.02
CA LEU A 179 -11.00 -33.94 -6.23
C LEU A 179 -11.37 -34.88 -5.07
N THR A 180 -12.48 -34.60 -4.39
CA THR A 180 -12.96 -35.34 -3.20
C THR A 180 -13.76 -36.61 -3.51
N GLY A 181 -14.33 -36.71 -4.71
CA GLY A 181 -15.07 -37.90 -5.16
C GLY A 181 -14.17 -39.08 -5.55
N ASP A 182 -12.89 -38.84 -5.85
CA ASP A 182 -11.92 -39.89 -6.16
C ASP A 182 -11.23 -40.38 -4.87
N GLY A 183 -11.89 -41.33 -4.18
CA GLY A 183 -11.42 -41.88 -2.91
C GLY A 183 -10.03 -42.52 -2.95
N SER A 184 -9.49 -42.83 -4.14
CA SER A 184 -8.13 -43.34 -4.30
C SER A 184 -7.06 -42.27 -4.15
N LYS A 185 -7.38 -41.00 -4.45
CA LYS A 185 -6.48 -39.85 -4.30
C LYS A 185 -6.50 -39.29 -2.88
N MET A 186 -7.57 -39.56 -2.13
CA MET A 186 -7.82 -39.01 -0.79
C MET A 186 -7.27 -39.86 0.36
N SER A 187 -6.71 -41.04 0.10
CA SER A 187 -6.22 -41.96 1.15
C SER A 187 -5.09 -41.37 2.00
N ASP A 188 -4.31 -40.47 1.41
CA ASP A 188 -3.10 -39.90 2.03
C ASP A 188 -3.34 -38.49 2.61
N VAL A 189 -4.59 -37.99 2.53
CA VAL A 189 -4.96 -36.69 3.08
C VAL A 189 -5.37 -36.85 4.55
N PRO A 190 -4.78 -36.05 5.48
CA PRO A 190 -5.18 -36.08 6.88
C PRO A 190 -6.67 -35.79 7.07
N THR A 191 -7.33 -36.54 7.96
CA THR A 191 -8.78 -36.40 8.21
C THR A 191 -9.19 -34.97 8.58
N GLU A 192 -8.37 -34.30 9.40
CA GLU A 192 -8.60 -32.90 9.80
C GLU A 192 -8.62 -31.94 8.60
N THR A 193 -7.70 -32.14 7.64
CA THR A 193 -7.65 -31.37 6.39
C THR A 193 -8.89 -31.61 5.54
N LEU A 194 -9.36 -32.87 5.45
CA LEU A 194 -10.60 -33.20 4.73
C LEU A 194 -11.83 -32.57 5.38
N GLU A 195 -11.88 -32.51 6.71
CA GLU A 195 -12.97 -31.84 7.44
C GLU A 195 -12.95 -30.33 7.22
N GLN A 196 -11.78 -29.70 7.22
CA GLN A 196 -11.64 -28.28 6.89
C GLN A 196 -12.13 -27.99 5.46
N TRP A 197 -11.75 -28.81 4.47
CA TRP A 197 -12.21 -28.63 3.09
C TRP A 197 -13.73 -28.80 2.97
N LYS A 198 -14.31 -29.77 3.70
CA LYS A 198 -15.77 -29.96 3.76
C LYS A 198 -16.47 -28.78 4.43
N ALA A 199 -15.89 -28.21 5.48
CA ALA A 199 -16.45 -27.03 6.16
C ALA A 199 -16.49 -25.82 5.21
N VAL A 200 -15.39 -25.52 4.53
CA VAL A 200 -15.34 -24.45 3.51
C VAL A 200 -16.36 -24.69 2.39
N HIS A 201 -16.49 -25.93 1.91
CA HIS A 201 -17.49 -26.28 0.90
C HIS A 201 -18.94 -26.16 1.40
N SER A 202 -19.18 -26.52 2.67
CA SER A 202 -20.49 -26.40 3.31
C SER A 202 -20.91 -24.95 3.45
N ASP A 203 -20.01 -24.09 3.95
CA ASP A 203 -20.25 -22.65 4.09
C ASP A 203 -20.59 -22.03 2.72
N LEU A 204 -19.82 -22.35 1.68
CA LEU A 204 -20.10 -21.91 0.30
C LEU A 204 -21.43 -22.41 -0.25
N SER A 205 -21.89 -23.60 0.18
CA SER A 205 -23.14 -24.19 -0.31
C SER A 205 -24.37 -23.70 0.45
N ALA A 206 -24.19 -23.13 1.64
CA ALA A 206 -25.25 -22.56 2.47
C ALA A 206 -25.46 -21.06 2.19
N MET A 207 -24.62 -20.43 1.37
CA MET A 207 -24.78 -19.04 0.96
C MET A 207 -25.92 -18.88 -0.05
N ASP A 208 -27.00 -18.19 0.34
CA ASP A 208 -28.05 -17.72 -0.57
C ASP A 208 -27.54 -16.60 -1.49
N GLU A 209 -28.08 -16.51 -2.71
CA GLU A 209 -27.74 -15.46 -3.70
C GLU A 209 -28.05 -14.04 -3.19
N ASP A 210 -28.97 -13.91 -2.23
CA ASP A 210 -29.47 -12.63 -1.71
C ASP A 210 -28.69 -12.09 -0.48
N ASP A 211 -27.80 -12.89 0.12
CA ASP A 211 -26.98 -12.54 1.30
C ASP A 211 -25.55 -12.08 0.92
N VAL A 212 -25.38 -11.51 -0.28
CA VAL A 212 -24.07 -11.08 -0.82
C VAL A 212 -23.95 -9.54 -0.79
N PRO A 213 -23.28 -8.91 0.20
CA PRO A 213 -23.00 -7.47 0.10
C PRO A 213 -21.72 -7.15 -0.69
N SER A 214 -21.90 -6.25 -1.67
CA SER A 214 -20.99 -5.16 -2.15
C SER A 214 -19.90 -5.41 -3.20
N LEU A 215 -19.39 -6.64 -3.41
CA LEU A 215 -18.55 -6.93 -4.59
C LEU A 215 -19.40 -7.19 -5.86
N ASP A 216 -20.63 -6.65 -5.89
CA ASP A 216 -21.58 -6.81 -6.98
C ASP A 216 -20.96 -6.30 -8.28
N ASN A 217 -20.54 -7.27 -9.09
CA ASN A 217 -20.07 -7.07 -10.45
C ASN A 217 -18.83 -6.17 -10.58
N MET A 218 -18.03 -5.98 -9.53
CA MET A 218 -16.76 -5.22 -9.63
C MET A 218 -15.56 -6.15 -9.61
N SER A 219 -14.54 -5.80 -10.39
CA SER A 219 -13.20 -6.38 -10.27
C SER A 219 -12.48 -5.80 -9.04
N TYR A 220 -11.36 -6.39 -8.64
CA TYR A 220 -10.57 -5.85 -7.53
C TYR A 220 -10.00 -4.48 -7.85
N VAL A 221 -9.57 -4.24 -9.09
CA VAL A 221 -9.07 -2.94 -9.54
C VAL A 221 -10.20 -1.89 -9.48
N THR A 222 -11.38 -2.22 -10.00
CA THR A 222 -12.53 -1.30 -9.99
C THR A 222 -12.93 -0.96 -8.57
N TYR A 223 -13.03 -1.96 -7.68
CA TYR A 223 -13.37 -1.72 -6.28
C TYR A 223 -12.31 -0.87 -5.58
N ALA A 224 -11.03 -1.17 -5.77
CA ALA A 224 -9.92 -0.41 -5.18
C ALA A 224 -9.96 1.07 -5.57
N LYS A 225 -10.03 1.35 -6.89
CA LYS A 225 -10.04 2.72 -7.42
C LYS A 225 -11.32 3.48 -7.02
N LYS A 226 -12.48 2.87 -7.19
CA LYS A 226 -13.76 3.51 -6.84
C LYS A 226 -13.88 3.80 -5.36
N THR A 227 -13.42 2.89 -4.50
CA THR A 227 -13.48 3.08 -3.04
C THR A 227 -12.46 4.12 -2.57
N TYR A 228 -11.29 4.18 -3.21
CA TYR A 228 -10.32 5.25 -3.00
C TYR A 228 -10.92 6.64 -3.31
N GLU A 229 -11.64 6.77 -4.41
CA GLU A 229 -12.28 8.05 -4.80
C GLU A 229 -13.35 8.54 -3.81
N LEU A 230 -13.89 7.66 -2.95
CA LEU A 230 -14.86 8.04 -1.90
C LEU A 230 -14.19 8.66 -0.65
N GLY A 231 -12.90 8.45 -0.43
CA GLY A 231 -12.22 8.94 0.77
C GLY A 231 -11.99 10.46 0.83
N PRO A 232 -11.59 11.14 -0.26
CA PRO A 232 -11.30 12.58 -0.24
C PRO A 232 -12.46 13.46 0.25
N SER A 233 -13.72 13.10 -0.01
CA SER A 233 -14.90 13.84 0.46
C SER A 233 -15.11 13.77 1.98
N HIS A 234 -14.42 12.85 2.67
CA HIS A 234 -14.50 12.67 4.12
C HIS A 234 -13.34 13.34 4.88
N GLY A 235 -12.26 13.74 4.19
CA GLY A 235 -11.14 14.48 4.77
C GLY A 235 -11.43 15.96 4.85
N ALA A 236 -11.95 16.45 5.97
CA ALA A 236 -12.34 17.86 6.16
C ALA A 236 -11.18 18.89 6.13
N THR A 237 -9.93 18.46 5.93
CA THR A 237 -8.73 19.30 5.88
C THR A 237 -7.72 18.76 4.88
N PHE A 238 -7.09 19.63 4.08
CA PHE A 238 -6.14 19.28 3.01
C PHE A 238 -4.97 18.38 3.45
N ARG A 239 -4.48 18.53 4.69
CA ARG A 239 -3.51 17.59 5.26
C ARG A 239 -4.05 16.18 5.39
N ALA A 240 -5.30 16.02 5.81
CA ALA A 240 -5.95 14.72 5.87
C ALA A 240 -6.14 14.13 4.47
N THR A 241 -6.42 14.96 3.46
CA THR A 241 -6.48 14.54 2.05
C THR A 241 -5.12 14.05 1.54
N MET A 242 -4.03 14.77 1.81
CA MET A 242 -2.67 14.33 1.47
C MET A 242 -2.28 13.04 2.15
N GLN A 243 -2.53 12.93 3.46
CA GLN A 243 -2.24 11.71 4.21
C GLN A 243 -3.04 10.53 3.67
N TYR A 244 -4.33 10.72 3.42
CA TYR A 244 -5.19 9.72 2.81
C TYR A 244 -4.66 9.29 1.43
N ASP A 245 -4.32 10.24 0.57
CA ASP A 245 -3.76 9.94 -0.76
C ASP A 245 -2.47 9.14 -0.67
N ALA A 246 -1.53 9.56 0.18
CA ALA A 246 -0.27 8.87 0.37
C ALA A 246 -0.49 7.44 0.90
N ASP A 247 -1.30 7.29 1.95
CA ASP A 247 -1.55 5.99 2.57
C ASP A 247 -2.25 5.04 1.58
N MET A 248 -3.26 5.52 0.85
CA MET A 248 -3.94 4.69 -0.15
C MET A 248 -3.06 4.42 -1.37
N THR A 249 -2.17 5.32 -1.76
CA THR A 249 -1.22 5.04 -2.83
C THR A 249 -0.29 3.91 -2.43
N ILE A 250 0.36 4.04 -1.27
CA ILE A 250 1.32 3.03 -0.76
C ILE A 250 0.61 1.69 -0.55
N HIS A 251 -0.58 1.70 0.06
CA HIS A 251 -1.20 0.49 0.58
C HIS A 251 -2.30 -0.10 -0.30
N VAL A 252 -2.72 0.59 -1.37
CA VAL A 252 -3.83 0.14 -2.23
C VAL A 252 -3.46 0.30 -3.71
N LEU A 253 -3.24 1.52 -4.20
CA LEU A 253 -3.10 1.78 -5.62
C LEU A 253 -1.83 1.14 -6.20
N SER A 254 -0.70 1.22 -5.50
CA SER A 254 0.54 0.56 -5.93
C SER A 254 0.38 -0.96 -6.10
N TYR A 255 -0.40 -1.61 -5.23
CA TYR A 255 -0.73 -3.03 -5.41
C TYR A 255 -1.64 -3.23 -6.62
N ALA A 256 -2.68 -2.41 -6.76
CA ALA A 256 -3.63 -2.50 -7.86
C ALA A 256 -2.98 -2.32 -9.23
N ASP A 257 -2.03 -1.39 -9.35
CA ASP A 257 -1.24 -1.18 -10.57
C ASP A 257 -0.25 -2.32 -10.82
N PHE A 258 0.24 -2.99 -9.78
CA PHE A 258 1.15 -4.14 -9.92
C PHE A 258 0.44 -5.46 -10.25
N TRP A 259 -0.81 -5.62 -9.81
CA TRP A 259 -1.56 -6.87 -9.95
C TRP A 259 -1.60 -7.48 -11.35
N PRO A 260 -1.76 -6.73 -12.47
CA PRO A 260 -1.84 -7.33 -13.81
C PRO A 260 -0.63 -8.22 -14.16
N TYR A 261 0.52 -7.96 -13.53
CA TYR A 261 1.80 -8.59 -13.82
C TYR A 261 2.07 -9.84 -12.99
N LEU A 262 1.23 -10.14 -11.99
CA LEU A 262 1.33 -11.36 -11.17
C LEU A 262 1.11 -12.65 -11.99
N SER A 263 0.45 -12.56 -13.14
CA SER A 263 0.29 -13.66 -14.09
C SER A 263 1.53 -13.94 -14.95
N GLY A 264 2.61 -13.15 -14.79
CA GLY A 264 3.84 -13.24 -15.59
C GLY A 264 3.87 -12.32 -16.81
N LYS A 265 2.85 -11.46 -16.97
CA LYS A 265 2.85 -10.39 -17.99
C LYS A 265 3.94 -9.34 -17.68
N PRO A 266 4.59 -8.73 -18.68
CA PRO A 266 5.59 -7.70 -18.47
C PRO A 266 4.95 -6.39 -17.98
N LEU A 267 5.63 -5.66 -17.10
CA LEU A 267 5.26 -4.31 -16.65
C LEU A 267 5.15 -3.33 -17.84
N THR A 268 4.10 -2.52 -17.88
CA THR A 268 3.96 -1.43 -18.87
C THR A 268 4.56 -0.12 -18.37
N ASP A 269 4.89 0.78 -19.30
CA ASP A 269 5.36 2.14 -18.95
C ASP A 269 4.34 2.93 -18.13
N GLU A 270 3.04 2.68 -18.35
CA GLU A 270 1.96 3.30 -17.58
C GLU A 270 1.97 2.81 -16.13
N ALA A 271 2.10 1.51 -15.90
CA ALA A 271 2.20 0.98 -14.53
C ALA A 271 3.48 1.43 -13.84
N LEU A 272 4.61 1.54 -14.55
CA LEU A 272 5.83 2.11 -14.00
C LEU A 272 5.63 3.57 -13.60
N ALA A 273 4.93 4.37 -14.41
CA ALA A 273 4.61 5.75 -14.07
C ALA A 273 3.69 5.86 -12.84
N ASN A 274 2.70 4.97 -12.71
CA ASN A 274 1.81 4.94 -11.55
C ASN A 274 2.53 4.49 -10.28
N LEU A 275 3.38 3.47 -10.38
CA LEU A 275 4.19 2.98 -9.26
C LEU A 275 5.28 3.98 -8.83
N ASP A 276 5.72 4.85 -9.73
CA ASP A 276 6.66 5.95 -9.44
C ASP A 276 5.95 7.26 -9.08
N ARG A 277 4.61 7.26 -8.95
CA ARG A 277 3.83 8.45 -8.58
C ARG A 277 4.36 9.08 -7.30
N GLU A 278 4.47 10.40 -7.31
CA GLU A 278 4.82 11.16 -6.12
C GLU A 278 3.64 11.27 -5.16
N ILE A 279 3.89 11.00 -3.88
CA ILE A 279 2.95 11.18 -2.76
C ILE A 279 3.39 12.35 -1.90
N PHE A 280 2.46 13.00 -1.20
CA PHE A 280 2.76 14.24 -0.49
C PHE A 280 2.40 14.17 0.99
N ALA A 281 3.21 14.84 1.81
CA ALA A 281 2.90 15.11 3.21
C ALA A 281 3.18 16.58 3.55
N SER A 282 2.42 17.14 4.51
CA SER A 282 2.50 18.55 4.85
C SER A 282 2.47 18.84 6.36
N ARG A 283 3.08 19.96 6.75
CA ARG A 283 3.00 20.55 8.09
C ARG A 283 2.98 22.07 7.99
N GLY A 284 2.07 22.72 8.71
CA GLY A 284 1.95 24.17 8.67
C GLY A 284 0.69 24.72 9.32
N ARG A 285 0.57 26.05 9.29
CA ARG A 285 -0.57 26.82 9.81
C ARG A 285 -1.75 26.88 8.84
N TYR A 286 -1.46 26.94 7.53
CA TYR A 286 -2.46 27.01 6.47
C TYR A 286 -2.30 25.84 5.54
N ASP A 287 -3.27 24.94 5.53
CA ASP A 287 -3.27 23.82 4.60
C ASP A 287 -3.95 24.21 3.26
N LEU A 288 -4.24 25.49 2.96
CA LEU A 288 -5.25 25.83 1.93
C LEU A 288 -4.87 26.84 0.84
N TRP A 289 -3.66 27.39 0.82
CA TRP A 289 -3.28 28.41 -0.18
C TRP A 289 -1.83 28.25 -0.65
N LEU A 290 -1.62 27.33 -1.59
CA LEU A 290 -0.55 27.48 -2.58
C LEU A 290 -1.12 28.37 -3.70
N GLY A 291 -0.61 29.59 -3.85
CA GLY A 291 -1.09 30.53 -4.87
C GLY A 291 -1.29 29.87 -6.24
N SER A 292 -2.42 30.13 -6.88
CA SER A 292 -2.89 29.62 -8.19
C SER A 292 -3.04 28.09 -8.37
N HIS A 293 -2.55 27.24 -7.46
CA HIS A 293 -2.74 25.79 -7.53
C HIS A 293 -3.72 25.34 -6.44
N SER A 294 -5.02 25.37 -6.77
CA SER A 294 -6.05 24.82 -5.90
C SER A 294 -6.04 23.30 -5.99
N TRP A 295 -5.19 22.65 -5.20
CA TRP A 295 -5.21 21.19 -4.96
C TRP A 295 -6.42 20.77 -4.10
N TRP A 296 -7.59 21.34 -4.40
CA TRP A 296 -8.83 21.13 -3.67
C TRP A 296 -9.65 20.04 -4.35
N GLY A 297 -9.87 18.93 -3.64
CA GLY A 297 -10.89 17.93 -4.02
C GLY A 297 -10.56 17.03 -5.21
N GLU A 298 -9.36 17.14 -5.80
CA GLU A 298 -8.89 16.23 -6.85
C GLU A 298 -7.70 15.41 -6.36
N PRO A 299 -7.61 14.11 -6.70
CA PRO A 299 -6.44 13.30 -6.41
C PRO A 299 -5.20 13.87 -7.13
N PHE A 300 -4.04 13.83 -6.47
CA PHE A 300 -2.79 14.35 -7.04
C PHE A 300 -2.49 13.66 -8.38
N SER A 301 -2.31 14.43 -9.45
CA SER A 301 -2.05 13.85 -10.76
C SER A 301 -0.74 13.06 -10.78
N VAL A 302 -0.71 11.95 -11.51
CA VAL A 302 0.53 11.20 -11.76
C VAL A 302 1.43 12.05 -12.65
N VAL A 303 2.57 12.49 -12.11
CA VAL A 303 3.61 13.19 -12.87
C VAL A 303 4.75 12.22 -13.12
N LYS A 304 5.10 12.01 -14.39
CA LYS A 304 6.28 11.20 -14.74
C LYS A 304 7.53 11.83 -14.16
N ARG A 305 8.45 11.00 -13.66
CA ARG A 305 9.77 11.45 -13.25
C ARG A 305 10.49 12.04 -14.46
N GLY A 306 10.93 13.29 -14.35
CA GLY A 306 11.82 13.91 -15.29
C GLY A 306 13.25 13.39 -15.14
N ASP A 307 14.06 13.57 -16.19
CA ASP A 307 15.47 13.15 -16.22
C ASP A 307 16.34 13.87 -15.17
N ASN A 308 15.83 14.93 -14.52
CA ASN A 308 16.54 15.80 -13.56
C ASN A 308 15.87 15.89 -12.18
N ASP A 309 15.04 14.92 -11.79
CA ASP A 309 14.19 15.03 -10.59
C ASP A 309 14.91 14.79 -9.25
N GLN A 310 16.21 14.46 -9.25
CA GLN A 310 16.96 14.31 -8.01
C GLN A 310 17.35 15.67 -7.43
N ILE A 311 17.00 15.88 -6.16
CA ILE A 311 17.47 17.04 -5.41
C ILE A 311 18.99 16.87 -5.19
N THR A 312 19.77 17.83 -5.67
CA THR A 312 21.24 17.85 -5.59
C THR A 312 21.76 18.88 -4.61
N ALA A 313 20.94 19.86 -4.23
CA ALA A 313 21.28 20.84 -3.20
C ALA A 313 20.04 21.43 -2.56
N VAL A 314 20.22 21.92 -1.33
CA VAL A 314 19.18 22.55 -0.53
C VAL A 314 19.62 23.96 -0.17
N TYR A 315 18.80 24.95 -0.50
CA TYR A 315 18.98 26.34 -0.08
C TYR A 315 17.85 26.74 0.87
N VAL A 316 18.16 26.78 2.16
CA VAL A 316 17.18 27.09 3.22
C VAL A 316 17.73 28.16 4.12
N GLY A 317 17.02 29.28 4.25
CA GLY A 317 17.47 30.44 5.01
C GLY A 317 16.46 30.92 6.06
N GLY A 318 16.93 31.72 7.03
CA GLY A 318 16.11 32.40 8.04
C GLY A 318 16.63 32.17 9.47
N ILE A 319 16.47 33.14 10.38
CA ILE A 319 17.06 33.06 11.73
C ILE A 319 16.04 32.53 12.74
N SER A 320 14.96 33.28 12.97
CA SER A 320 13.95 32.93 13.96
C SER A 320 12.95 31.88 13.45
N ASN A 321 12.66 31.96 12.16
CA ASN A 321 11.81 31.04 11.39
C ASN A 321 12.52 30.74 10.06
N VAL A 322 12.02 29.75 9.33
CA VAL A 322 12.41 29.52 7.95
C VAL A 322 11.79 30.61 7.09
N GLU A 323 12.63 31.36 6.37
CA GLU A 323 12.24 32.50 5.53
C GLU A 323 12.47 32.25 4.04
N LEU A 324 13.28 31.25 3.71
CA LEU A 324 13.56 30.84 2.35
C LEU A 324 13.67 29.31 2.27
N LEU A 325 13.09 28.74 1.23
CA LEU A 325 13.20 27.34 0.87
C LEU A 325 13.32 27.22 -0.65
N GLN A 326 14.39 26.59 -1.13
CA GLN A 326 14.61 26.32 -2.54
C GLN A 326 15.43 25.04 -2.70
N MET A 327 15.07 24.23 -3.69
CA MET A 327 15.76 22.97 -4.01
C MET A 327 16.45 23.10 -5.37
N LYS A 328 17.65 22.55 -5.48
CA LYS A 328 18.34 22.38 -6.75
C LYS A 328 18.06 20.98 -7.28
N TYR A 329 17.72 20.89 -8.55
CA TYR A 329 17.37 19.69 -9.28
C TYR A 329 18.40 19.51 -10.39
N SER A 330 19.26 18.50 -10.28
CA SER A 330 20.43 18.37 -11.16
C SER A 330 21.26 19.67 -11.13
N GLU A 331 21.30 20.44 -12.22
CA GLU A 331 22.00 21.73 -12.30
C GLU A 331 21.14 22.98 -12.09
N ASP A 332 19.80 22.83 -12.08
CA ASP A 332 18.88 23.95 -12.09
C ASP A 332 18.24 24.18 -10.73
N TRP A 333 18.13 25.44 -10.33
CA TRP A 333 17.36 25.82 -9.14
C TRP A 333 15.87 25.84 -9.44
N GLY A 334 15.10 25.12 -8.62
CA GLY A 334 13.63 25.15 -8.67
C GLY A 334 13.05 26.46 -8.14
N ALA A 335 11.74 26.48 -7.89
CA ALA A 335 11.04 27.64 -7.35
C ALA A 335 11.57 28.01 -5.95
N ALA A 336 11.82 29.30 -5.74
CA ALA A 336 12.14 29.85 -4.43
C ALA A 336 10.85 30.19 -3.67
N TYR A 337 10.71 29.67 -2.46
CA TYR A 337 9.61 29.98 -1.56
C TYR A 337 10.10 30.87 -0.43
N GLY A 338 9.59 32.10 -0.38
CA GLY A 338 9.92 33.06 0.67
C GLY A 338 10.80 34.23 0.18
N SER A 339 11.58 34.80 1.08
CA SER A 339 12.42 35.97 0.79
C SER A 339 13.76 35.55 0.20
N THR A 340 14.09 36.05 -0.99
CA THR A 340 15.42 35.86 -1.62
C THR A 340 16.50 36.78 -1.04
N GLY A 341 16.17 37.59 -0.02
CA GLY A 341 17.12 38.48 0.66
C GLY A 341 17.97 37.79 1.74
N VAL A 342 17.94 36.45 1.81
CA VAL A 342 18.63 35.66 2.84
C VAL A 342 20.03 35.25 2.36
N ASP A 343 20.97 35.10 3.29
CA ASP A 343 22.40 34.86 3.02
C ASP A 343 22.67 33.67 2.06
N PRO A 344 23.44 33.85 0.97
CA PRO A 344 23.87 32.78 0.06
C PRO A 344 24.64 31.63 0.73
N ALA A 345 25.25 31.85 1.91
CA ALA A 345 25.88 30.80 2.71
C ALA A 345 24.90 29.71 3.19
N SER A 346 23.62 29.84 2.84
CA SER A 346 22.57 28.91 3.21
C SER A 346 22.35 27.75 2.23
N THR A 347 23.29 27.50 1.33
CA THR A 347 23.26 26.36 0.38
C THR A 347 24.07 25.18 0.91
N THR A 348 23.53 23.97 0.79
CA THR A 348 24.24 22.71 1.07
C THR A 348 24.04 21.73 -0.08
N ASP A 349 25.13 21.28 -0.69
CA ASP A 349 25.11 20.26 -1.75
C ASP A 349 24.96 18.85 -1.18
N ILE A 350 24.38 17.95 -1.95
CA ILE A 350 24.19 16.52 -1.64
C ILE A 350 25.22 15.72 -2.45
N GLU A 351 25.93 14.82 -1.79
CA GLU A 351 26.93 13.99 -2.45
C GLU A 351 26.31 12.98 -3.42
N ALA A 352 27.08 12.55 -4.43
CA ALA A 352 26.63 11.57 -5.40
C ALA A 352 26.28 10.24 -4.70
N GLY A 353 25.06 9.75 -4.92
CA GLY A 353 24.53 8.54 -4.30
C GLY A 353 23.66 8.80 -3.07
N ASP A 354 23.88 9.93 -2.39
CA ASP A 354 23.05 10.36 -1.27
C ASP A 354 21.74 11.00 -1.74
N TYR A 355 20.73 10.92 -0.89
CA TYR A 355 19.42 11.51 -1.14
C TYR A 355 18.73 11.87 0.16
N LEU A 356 17.83 12.85 0.09
CA LEU A 356 16.97 13.25 1.18
C LEU A 356 15.98 12.12 1.50
N SER A 357 15.98 11.63 2.74
CA SER A 357 15.15 10.50 3.19
C SER A 357 13.97 10.97 4.04
N TRP A 358 14.19 11.92 4.95
CA TRP A 358 13.11 12.53 5.72
C TRP A 358 13.37 13.99 6.08
N VAL A 359 12.32 14.64 6.55
CA VAL A 359 12.35 16.03 7.01
C VAL A 359 11.71 16.13 8.40
N ASP A 360 12.48 16.63 9.37
CA ASP A 360 11.95 17.05 10.67
C ASP A 360 11.55 18.53 10.59
N VAL A 361 10.41 18.89 11.16
CA VAL A 361 9.90 20.25 11.13
C VAL A 361 9.39 20.70 12.49
N TRP A 362 9.50 22.00 12.74
CA TRP A 362 8.92 22.69 13.88
C TRP A 362 7.98 23.74 13.34
N PHE A 363 6.68 23.59 13.61
CA PHE A 363 5.63 24.41 13.01
C PHE A 363 4.63 24.91 14.06
N GLY A 364 3.83 25.90 13.69
CA GLY A 364 2.87 26.55 14.59
C GLY A 364 2.29 27.79 13.93
N GLN A 365 2.69 28.98 14.38
CA GLN A 365 2.37 30.22 13.67
C GLN A 365 3.20 30.35 12.39
N LYS A 366 4.43 29.85 12.39
CA LYS A 366 5.37 29.80 11.26
C LYS A 366 6.01 28.42 11.17
N LEU A 367 6.66 28.14 10.04
CA LEU A 367 7.67 27.10 9.93
C LEU A 367 8.90 27.61 10.70
N GLY A 368 8.99 27.23 11.97
CA GLY A 368 9.97 27.73 12.91
C GLY A 368 11.35 27.09 12.75
N CYS A 369 11.41 25.81 12.38
CA CYS A 369 12.66 25.12 12.04
C CYS A 369 12.40 23.98 11.04
N VAL A 370 13.37 23.67 10.20
CA VAL A 370 13.40 22.49 9.32
C VAL A 370 14.76 21.82 9.39
N GLN A 371 14.77 20.50 9.43
CA GLN A 371 15.96 19.67 9.33
C GLN A 371 15.81 18.67 8.19
N PHE A 372 16.78 18.65 7.28
CA PHE A 372 16.86 17.71 6.17
C PHE A 372 17.84 16.60 6.50
N TRP A 373 17.40 15.35 6.31
CA TRP A 373 18.18 14.17 6.66
C TRP A 373 18.42 13.30 5.43
N LEU A 374 19.65 12.78 5.33
CA LEU A 374 20.07 11.88 4.27
C LEU A 374 19.71 10.43 4.58
N ASN A 375 19.68 9.60 3.54
CA ASN A 375 19.59 8.14 3.63
C ASN A 375 20.68 7.50 4.50
N THR A 376 21.81 8.17 4.70
CA THR A 376 22.91 7.72 5.58
C THR A 376 22.62 7.92 7.07
N GLY A 377 21.52 8.58 7.42
CA GLY A 377 21.20 8.99 8.78
C GLY A 377 21.90 10.27 9.22
N SER A 378 22.65 10.92 8.32
CA SER A 378 23.30 12.20 8.59
C SER A 378 22.34 13.36 8.33
N MET A 379 22.36 14.37 9.20
CA MET A 379 21.64 15.62 8.97
C MET A 379 22.39 16.45 7.94
N LEU A 380 21.76 16.72 6.79
CA LEU A 380 22.31 17.57 5.76
C LEU A 380 22.30 19.03 6.20
N ARG A 381 21.18 19.49 6.75
CA ARG A 381 20.95 20.90 7.06
C ARG A 381 19.87 21.08 8.12
N GLU A 382 20.10 22.03 9.02
CA GLU A 382 19.10 22.58 9.93
C GLU A 382 18.97 24.08 9.69
N GLN A 383 17.74 24.61 9.68
CA GLN A 383 17.51 26.04 9.58
C GLN A 383 16.32 26.50 10.42
N GLY A 384 16.50 27.60 11.15
CA GLY A 384 15.50 28.21 12.03
C GLY A 384 15.76 27.96 13.52
N ARG A 385 14.88 28.42 14.40
CA ARG A 385 15.02 28.29 15.87
C ARG A 385 13.71 27.94 16.58
N ALA A 386 12.69 27.51 15.84
CA ALA A 386 11.37 27.15 16.36
C ALA A 386 10.66 28.26 17.17
N MET A 387 11.09 29.53 17.04
CA MET A 387 10.58 30.63 17.89
C MET A 387 9.07 30.84 17.75
N ASN A 388 8.53 30.66 16.54
CA ASN A 388 7.09 30.78 16.26
C ASN A 388 6.49 29.46 15.76
N GLY A 389 7.12 28.33 16.06
CA GLY A 389 6.72 27.00 15.60
C GLY A 389 7.07 25.90 16.60
N GLY A 390 6.48 25.91 17.79
CA GLY A 390 6.87 25.01 18.88
C GLY A 390 6.46 23.54 18.70
N THR A 391 5.66 23.20 17.70
CA THR A 391 5.18 21.82 17.49
C THR A 391 6.12 21.06 16.57
N LYS A 392 6.74 19.98 17.05
CA LYS A 392 7.54 19.09 16.21
C LYS A 392 6.63 18.22 15.33
N GLY A 393 7.01 18.02 14.09
CA GLY A 393 6.41 17.06 13.17
C GLY A 393 7.49 16.35 12.35
N LEU A 394 7.23 15.09 12.01
CA LEU A 394 8.03 14.30 11.09
C LEU A 394 7.30 14.19 9.75
N LEU A 395 8.04 14.33 8.65
CA LEU A 395 7.63 14.09 7.28
C LEU A 395 8.52 13.00 6.68
N TRP A 396 7.97 11.79 6.58
CA TRP A 396 8.70 10.59 6.16
C TRP A 396 7.73 9.51 5.68
N TYR A 397 8.18 8.74 4.70
CA TYR A 397 7.59 7.47 4.30
C TYR A 397 8.71 6.42 4.15
N ALA A 398 8.47 5.21 4.69
CA ALA A 398 9.40 4.09 4.56
C ALA A 398 9.66 3.75 3.08
N ASP A 399 10.90 3.45 2.72
CA ASP A 399 11.30 3.08 1.36
C ASP A 399 11.01 4.13 0.27
N HIS A 400 10.87 5.40 0.69
CA HIS A 400 10.72 6.54 -0.21
C HIS A 400 11.87 7.54 -0.04
N GLN A 401 12.14 8.27 -1.12
CA GLN A 401 13.02 9.43 -1.12
C GLN A 401 12.20 10.71 -1.25
N VAL A 402 12.68 11.79 -0.65
CA VAL A 402 12.14 13.14 -0.88
C VAL A 402 12.55 13.58 -2.29
N THR A 403 11.56 13.94 -3.09
CA THR A 403 11.73 14.37 -4.49
C THR A 403 11.26 15.78 -4.74
N SER A 404 10.41 16.34 -3.88
CA SER A 404 10.02 17.74 -4.01
C SER A 404 9.74 18.38 -2.66
N VAL A 405 9.94 19.69 -2.60
CA VAL A 405 9.71 20.47 -1.39
C VAL A 405 9.13 21.83 -1.78
N TYR A 406 8.01 22.18 -1.15
CA TYR A 406 7.27 23.42 -1.39
C TYR A 406 7.12 24.19 -0.08
N GLY A 407 7.38 25.49 -0.10
CA GLY A 407 7.05 26.37 1.01
C GLY A 407 5.60 26.82 0.93
N ILE A 408 4.90 26.81 2.05
CA ILE A 408 3.52 27.31 2.13
C ILE A 408 3.55 28.73 2.68
N ASN A 409 2.94 29.65 1.93
CA ASN A 409 2.69 31.07 2.24
C ASN A 409 3.82 31.80 2.98
N TYR A 410 4.39 32.83 2.35
CA TYR A 410 5.37 33.68 2.99
C TYR A 410 4.73 34.96 3.52
N GLU A 411 4.90 35.23 4.81
CA GLU A 411 4.53 36.51 5.41
C GLU A 411 5.79 37.35 5.66
N SER A 412 5.81 38.55 5.13
CA SER A 412 6.92 39.50 5.34
C SER A 412 6.80 40.26 6.65
N HIS A 413 5.60 40.37 7.23
CA HIS A 413 5.39 41.08 8.49
C HIS A 413 5.82 40.24 9.69
N PRO A 414 6.41 40.85 10.74
CA PRO A 414 6.79 40.14 11.95
C PRO A 414 5.63 39.37 12.63
N PRO A 415 5.82 38.10 13.01
CA PRO A 415 7.02 37.29 12.73
C PRO A 415 7.07 36.86 11.25
N SER A 416 8.13 37.26 10.54
CA SER A 416 8.32 36.92 9.13
C SER A 416 8.67 35.44 8.97
N GLY A 417 8.32 34.89 7.83
CA GLY A 417 8.68 33.51 7.46
C GLY A 417 7.57 32.75 6.76
N LEU A 418 7.95 31.57 6.28
CA LEU A 418 7.03 30.57 5.75
C LEU A 418 6.09 30.09 6.84
N GLU A 419 4.88 29.71 6.44
CA GLU A 419 3.83 29.24 7.36
C GLU A 419 3.65 27.73 7.34
N GLY A 420 4.33 27.05 6.43
CA GLY A 420 4.37 25.60 6.36
C GLY A 420 5.25 25.08 5.24
N ILE A 421 5.21 23.77 5.07
CA ILE A 421 5.98 23.02 4.08
C ILE A 421 5.17 21.83 3.60
N ILE A 422 5.31 21.52 2.31
CA ILE A 422 4.85 20.28 1.69
C ILE A 422 6.07 19.57 1.14
N VAL A 423 6.14 18.27 1.35
CA VAL A 423 7.23 17.41 0.89
C VAL A 423 6.63 16.30 0.04
N GLY A 424 7.13 16.15 -1.18
CA GLY A 424 6.80 15.07 -2.08
C GLY A 424 7.82 13.94 -1.97
N PHE A 425 7.33 12.71 -2.09
CA PHE A 425 8.08 11.48 -1.92
C PHE A 425 7.83 10.54 -3.09
N ARG A 426 8.87 9.87 -3.57
CA ARG A 426 8.74 8.78 -4.54
C ARG A 426 9.40 7.51 -4.03
N SER A 427 8.87 6.37 -4.46
CA SER A 427 9.39 5.06 -4.09
C SER A 427 10.83 4.86 -4.56
N LEU A 428 11.63 4.17 -3.74
CA LEU A 428 12.98 3.74 -4.10
C LEU A 428 13.01 2.51 -5.02
N PHE A 429 11.92 1.75 -5.11
CA PHE A 429 11.89 0.48 -5.86
C PHE A 429 12.09 0.64 -7.37
N LEU A 430 11.86 1.84 -7.90
CA LEU A 430 11.97 2.16 -9.33
C LEU A 430 13.17 3.04 -9.68
N ARG A 431 14.07 3.28 -8.72
CA ARG A 431 15.31 4.01 -8.99
C ARG A 431 16.21 3.12 -9.86
N THR A 432 16.17 3.36 -11.16
CA THR A 432 17.20 2.85 -12.08
C THR A 432 18.50 3.58 -11.79
N ASP A 433 19.51 2.81 -11.43
CA ASP A 433 20.89 3.22 -11.25
C ASP A 433 21.57 3.66 -12.56
#